data_AF-A0A535R0C5-F1
#
_entry.id   AF-A0A535R0C5-F1
#
_cell.length_a   1.000
_cell.length_b   1.000
_cell.length_c   1.000
_cell.angle_alpha   90.00
_cell.angle_beta   90.00
_cell.angle_gamma   90.00
#
_symmetry.space_group_name_H-M   'P 1'
#
loop_
_entity.id
_entity.type
_entity.pdbx_description
1 polymer ?
#
loop_
_entity_poly.entity_id
_entity_poly.type
_entity_poly.pdbx_seq_one_letter_code
_entity_poly.pdbx_strand_id
1 'polypeptide(L)'
;MILTYACAVLIWLSLITYAALGGADFGGGIWDLFSLGPEQDEKRRLIVNALGPVWEANNVWLIYLVVGLYTAFPLVAATLATALFIPFSLALIGVVLRGASFAFRTHFGNSVTMKEAWGR
;
A
#
# COMPACT_ATOMS: atom_id res chain seq x y z
N MET A 1 -22.74 -15.06 20.21
CA MET A 1 -21.50 -15.02 21.02
C MET A 1 -20.29 -15.54 20.25
N ILE A 2 -20.19 -16.85 19.96
CA ILE A 2 -19.00 -17.42 19.27
C ILE A 2 -18.73 -16.75 17.91
N LEU A 3 -19.76 -16.58 17.07
CA LEU A 3 -19.61 -15.94 15.75
C LEU A 3 -19.08 -14.50 15.86
N THR A 4 -19.61 -13.71 16.81
CA THR A 4 -19.19 -12.33 17.04
C THR A 4 -17.71 -12.25 17.44
N TYR A 5 -17.25 -13.14 18.33
CA TYR A 5 -15.85 -13.20 18.72
C TYR A 5 -14.96 -13.67 17.57
N ALA A 6 -15.40 -14.65 16.77
CA ALA A 6 -14.67 -15.09 15.59
C ALA A 6 -14.48 -13.94 14.58
N CYS A 7 -15.53 -13.18 14.27
CA CYS A 7 -15.45 -12.00 13.40
C CYS A 7 -14.50 -10.95 13.98
N ALA A 8 -14.58 -10.67 15.29
CA ALA A 8 -13.69 -9.70 15.94
C ALA A 8 -12.21 -10.13 15.85
N VAL A 9 -11.90 -11.42 16.04
CA VAL A 9 -10.55 -11.96 15.92
C VAL A 9 -10.03 -11.86 14.49
N LEU A 10 -10.86 -12.18 13.49
CA LEU A 10 -10.46 -12.09 12.07
C LEU A 10 -10.16 -10.65 11.65
N ILE A 11 -10.99 -9.70 12.09
CA ILE A 11 -10.78 -8.26 11.85
C ILE A 11 -9.48 -7.80 12.54
N TRP A 12 -9.25 -8.22 13.78
CA TRP A 12 -8.01 -7.93 14.51
C TRP A 12 -6.78 -8.51 13.82
N LEU A 13 -6.86 -9.75 13.34
CA LEU A 13 -5.79 -10.41 12.61
C LEU A 13 -5.46 -9.66 11.33
N SER A 14 -6.48 -9.18 10.61
CA SER A 14 -6.30 -8.37 9.40
C SER A 14 -5.58 -7.06 9.71
N LEU A 15 -5.96 -6.39 10.79
CA LEU A 15 -5.31 -5.15 11.23
C LEU A 15 -3.83 -5.39 11.60
N ILE A 16 -3.54 -6.44 12.37
CA ILE A 16 -2.17 -6.78 12.78
C ILE A 16 -1.33 -7.13 11.55
N THR A 17 -1.88 -7.93 10.63
CA THR A 17 -1.17 -8.33 9.41
C THR A 17 -0.87 -7.11 8.53
N TYR A 18 -1.86 -6.23 8.34
CA TYR A 18 -1.67 -4.98 7.60
C TYR A 18 -0.59 -4.09 8.23
N ALA A 19 -0.60 -3.95 9.56
CA ALA A 19 0.38 -3.15 10.28
C ALA A 19 1.80 -3.76 10.22
N ALA A 20 1.91 -5.09 10.35
CA ALA A 20 3.18 -5.80 10.31
C ALA A 20 3.82 -5.76 8.90
N LEU A 21 3.03 -6.00 7.85
CA LEU A 21 3.48 -5.94 6.46
C LEU A 21 3.66 -4.49 5.98
N GLY A 22 2.92 -3.54 6.58
CA GLY A 22 3.05 -2.11 6.31
C GLY A 22 4.45 -1.55 6.61
N GLY A 23 5.23 -2.18 7.50
CA GLY A 23 6.63 -1.80 7.72
C GLY A 23 7.51 -1.93 6.47
N ALA A 24 7.30 -3.00 5.69
CA ALA A 24 8.01 -3.19 4.42
C ALA A 24 7.54 -2.17 3.37
N ASP A 25 6.23 -1.90 3.32
CA ASP A 25 5.66 -0.92 2.40
C ASP A 25 6.14 0.50 2.72
N PHE A 26 5.89 1.03 3.91
CA PHE A 26 6.26 2.41 4.24
C PHE A 26 7.78 2.59 4.38
N GLY A 27 8.50 1.57 4.87
CA GLY A 27 9.95 1.58 4.96
C GLY A 27 10.64 1.66 3.60
N GLY A 28 10.11 0.94 2.60
CA GLY A 28 10.62 0.99 1.23
C GLY A 28 10.49 2.35 0.55
N GLY A 29 9.42 3.09 0.84
CA GLY A 29 9.24 4.48 0.35
C GLY A 29 10.23 5.46 0.99
N ILE A 30 10.58 5.24 2.26
CA ILE A 30 11.63 6.01 2.95
C ILE A 30 13.00 5.70 2.35
N TRP A 31 13.29 4.42 2.06
CA TRP A 31 14.54 4.01 1.41
C TRP A 31 14.67 4.55 -0.02
N ASP A 32 13.57 4.61 -0.77
CA ASP A 32 13.53 5.30 -2.08
C ASP A 32 13.86 6.80 -1.92
N LEU A 33 13.36 7.47 -0.88
CA LEU A 33 13.65 8.88 -0.63
C LEU A 33 15.13 9.14 -0.28
N PHE A 34 15.78 8.21 0.44
CA PHE A 34 17.19 8.31 0.85
C PHE A 34 18.19 7.72 -0.15
N SER A 35 17.74 7.09 -1.24
CA SER A 35 18.61 6.59 -2.30
C SER A 35 19.13 7.78 -3.14
N LEU A 36 20.25 8.35 -2.69
CA LEU A 36 20.97 9.46 -3.31
C LEU A 36 22.32 8.95 -3.82
N GLY A 37 22.64 9.20 -5.10
CA GLY A 37 23.95 8.86 -5.68
C GLY A 37 23.90 8.47 -7.17
N PRO A 38 25.06 8.17 -7.79
CA PRO A 38 25.17 7.89 -9.22
C PRO A 38 24.43 6.62 -9.69
N GLU A 39 24.17 5.67 -8.79
CA GLU A 39 23.42 4.42 -9.06
C GLU A 39 21.96 4.49 -8.57
N GLN A 40 21.44 5.68 -8.31
CA GLN A 40 20.10 5.87 -7.74
C GLN A 40 19.01 5.23 -8.61
N ASP A 41 19.07 5.36 -9.93
CA ASP A 41 17.98 4.90 -10.80
C ASP A 41 17.85 3.37 -10.83
N GLU A 42 18.97 2.66 -10.78
CA GLU A 42 19.00 1.19 -10.74
C GLU A 42 18.53 0.67 -9.38
N LYS A 43 19.01 1.27 -8.28
CA LYS A 43 18.58 0.94 -6.91
C LYS A 43 17.08 1.18 -6.73
N ARG A 44 16.57 2.31 -7.23
CA ARG A 44 15.13 2.64 -7.18
C ARG A 44 14.29 1.67 -8.00
N ARG A 45 14.75 1.24 -9.18
CA ARG A 45 14.06 0.21 -9.97
C ARG A 45 13.97 -1.13 -9.25
N LEU A 46 15.06 -1.60 -8.65
CA LEU A 46 15.09 -2.85 -7.89
C LEU A 46 14.15 -2.79 -6.69
N ILE A 47 14.16 -1.67 -5.96
CA ILE A 47 13.26 -1.40 -4.83
C ILE A 47 11.80 -1.43 -5.28
N VAL A 48 11.45 -0.73 -6.37
CA VAL A 48 10.08 -0.71 -6.91
C VAL A 48 9.60 -2.09 -7.35
N ASN A 49 10.43 -2.84 -8.07
CA ASN A 49 10.08 -4.18 -8.56
C ASN A 49 9.86 -5.19 -7.42
N ALA A 50 10.63 -5.07 -6.34
CA ALA A 50 10.46 -5.93 -5.16
C ALA A 50 9.25 -5.53 -4.30
N LEU A 51 9.00 -4.24 -4.15
CA LEU A 51 7.94 -3.72 -3.27
C LEU A 51 6.55 -3.69 -3.91
N GLY A 52 6.46 -3.60 -5.24
CA GLY A 52 5.17 -3.58 -5.94
C GLY A 52 4.23 -4.73 -5.55
N PRO A 53 4.68 -6.01 -5.68
CA PRO A 53 3.86 -7.17 -5.31
C PRO A 53 3.50 -7.20 -3.82
N VAL A 54 4.41 -6.75 -2.95
CA VAL A 54 4.18 -6.72 -1.49
C VAL A 54 3.10 -5.70 -1.13
N TRP A 55 3.14 -4.52 -1.76
CA TRP A 55 2.16 -3.47 -1.55
C TRP A 55 0.76 -3.89 -2.01
N GLU A 56 0.67 -4.53 -3.18
CA GLU A 56 -0.61 -5.06 -3.69
C GLU A 56 -1.20 -6.09 -2.73
N ALA A 57 -0.39 -7.04 -2.24
CA ALA A 57 -0.81 -8.03 -1.26
C ALA A 57 -1.20 -7.39 0.08
N ASN A 58 -0.50 -6.34 0.51
CA ASN A 58 -0.79 -5.69 1.77
C ASN A 58 -2.16 -4.98 1.77
N ASN A 59 -2.53 -4.32 0.67
CA ASN A 59 -3.82 -3.64 0.55
C ASN A 59 -5.03 -4.58 0.67
N VAL A 60 -4.88 -5.88 0.37
CA VAL A 60 -5.94 -6.87 0.54
C VAL A 60 -6.37 -6.95 2.02
N TRP A 61 -5.42 -6.89 2.95
CA TRP A 61 -5.72 -6.87 4.39
C TRP A 61 -6.44 -5.60 4.83
N LEU A 62 -6.12 -4.46 4.22
CA LEU A 62 -6.83 -3.21 4.48
C LEU A 62 -8.29 -3.28 4.00
N ILE A 63 -8.52 -3.79 2.80
CA ILE A 63 -9.88 -3.95 2.24
C ILE A 63 -10.67 -4.95 3.08
N TYR A 64 -10.07 -6.08 3.46
CA TYR A 64 -10.72 -7.07 4.33
C TYR A 64 -11.10 -6.46 5.68
N LEU A 65 -10.22 -5.65 6.29
CA LEU A 65 -10.50 -4.95 7.53
C LEU A 65 -11.72 -4.04 7.39
N VAL A 66 -11.77 -3.20 6.35
CA VAL A 66 -12.86 -2.23 6.13
C VAL A 66 -14.19 -2.94 5.85
N VAL A 67 -14.19 -3.88 4.90
CA VAL A 67 -15.40 -4.64 4.53
C VAL A 67 -15.88 -5.48 5.70
N GLY A 68 -14.96 -6.22 6.35
CA GLY A 68 -15.27 -7.05 7.50
C GLY A 68 -15.86 -6.25 8.66
N LEU A 69 -15.32 -5.07 8.96
CA LEU A 69 -15.85 -4.19 9.99
C LEU A 69 -17.24 -3.65 9.62
N TYR A 70 -17.44 -3.24 8.37
CA TYR A 70 -18.73 -2.73 7.90
C TYR A 70 -19.82 -3.82 7.91
N THR A 71 -19.47 -5.07 7.56
CA THR A 71 -20.40 -6.20 7.53
C THR A 71 -20.70 -6.75 8.92
N ALA A 72 -19.69 -6.96 9.77
CA ALA A 72 -19.86 -7.59 11.08
C ALA A 72 -20.24 -6.59 12.20
N PHE A 73 -19.80 -5.34 12.10
CA PHE A 73 -19.97 -4.31 13.14
C PHE A 73 -20.35 -2.94 12.54
N PRO A 74 -21.53 -2.81 11.90
CA PRO A 74 -21.90 -1.61 11.15
C PRO A 74 -21.95 -0.33 12.00
N LEU A 75 -22.37 -0.43 13.26
CA LEU A 75 -22.38 0.72 14.19
C LEU A 75 -20.96 1.23 14.48
N VAL A 76 -20.01 0.31 14.69
CA VAL A 76 -18.60 0.65 14.92
C VAL A 76 -17.99 1.26 13.66
N ALA A 77 -18.25 0.64 12.49
CA ALA A 77 -17.80 1.15 11.20
C ALA A 77 -18.32 2.57 10.93
N ALA A 78 -19.61 2.83 11.14
CA ALA A 78 -20.20 4.16 10.97
C ALA A 78 -19.59 5.19 11.92
N THR A 79 -19.45 4.84 13.20
CA THR A 79 -18.86 5.73 14.22
C THR A 79 -17.42 6.11 13.87
N LEU A 80 -16.61 5.13 13.47
CA LEU A 80 -15.22 5.37 13.05
C LEU A 80 -15.15 6.16 11.75
N ALA A 81 -15.98 5.84 10.76
CA ALA A 81 -15.99 6.55 9.48
C ALA A 81 -16.34 8.03 9.65
N THR A 82 -17.27 8.37 10.54
CA THR A 82 -17.62 9.76 10.83
C THR A 82 -16.55 10.45 11.67
N ALA A 83 -16.08 9.81 12.74
CA ALA A 83 -15.09 10.40 13.64
C ALA A 83 -13.71 10.60 12.97
N LEU A 84 -13.32 9.68 12.09
CA LEU A 84 -12.02 9.66 11.42
C LEU A 84 -12.12 10.02 9.93
N PHE A 85 -13.17 10.73 9.52
CA PHE A 85 -13.40 11.06 8.12
C PHE A 85 -12.19 11.72 7.45
N ILE A 86 -11.61 12.75 8.10
CA ILE A 86 -10.44 13.47 7.59
C ILE A 86 -9.20 12.54 7.54
N PRO A 87 -8.78 11.89 8.65
CA PRO A 87 -7.67 10.94 8.61
C PRO A 87 -7.82 9.82 7.56
N PHE A 88 -9.00 9.19 7.47
CA PHE A 88 -9.26 8.11 6.51
C PHE A 88 -9.20 8.61 5.06
N SER A 89 -9.73 9.81 4.79
CA SER A 89 -9.65 10.41 3.47
C SER A 89 -8.20 10.66 3.04
N LEU A 90 -7.38 11.20 3.94
CA LEU A 90 -5.95 11.42 3.68
C LEU A 90 -5.19 10.10 3.46
N ALA A 91 -5.46 9.10 4.28
CA ALA A 91 -4.87 7.77 4.13
C ALA A 91 -5.25 7.15 2.77
N LEU A 92 -6.52 7.25 2.37
CA LEU A 92 -7.01 6.73 1.08
C LEU A 92 -6.33 7.43 -0.10
N ILE A 93 -6.22 8.76 -0.06
CA ILE A 93 -5.50 9.52 -1.08
C ILE A 93 -4.04 9.04 -1.16
N GLY A 94 -3.38 8.86 -0.02
CA GLY A 94 -2.00 8.35 0.04
C GLY A 94 -1.84 6.96 -0.60
N VAL A 95 -2.76 6.03 -0.30
CA VAL A 95 -2.78 4.69 -0.91
C VAL A 95 -2.98 4.78 -2.43
N VAL A 96 -3.92 5.59 -2.90
CA VAL A 96 -4.19 5.75 -4.34
C VAL A 96 -3.00 6.37 -5.08
N LEU A 97 -2.43 7.45 -4.56
CA LEU A 97 -1.27 8.12 -5.17
C LEU A 97 -0.06 7.18 -5.26
N ARG A 98 0.12 6.33 -4.24
CA ARG A 98 1.18 5.33 -4.23
C ARG A 98 0.94 4.24 -5.28
N GLY A 99 -0.27 3.69 -5.37
CA GLY A 99 -0.64 2.74 -6.42
C GLY A 99 -0.46 3.33 -7.83
N ALA A 100 -0.87 4.58 -8.02
CA ALA A 100 -0.65 5.30 -9.27
C ALA A 100 0.85 5.44 -9.58
N SER A 101 1.67 5.78 -8.58
CA SER A 101 3.12 5.92 -8.76
C SER A 101 3.79 4.64 -9.23
N PHE A 102 3.36 3.47 -8.72
CA PHE A 102 3.84 2.18 -9.21
C PHE A 102 3.41 1.95 -10.66
N ALA A 103 2.13 2.15 -10.98
CA ALA A 103 1.60 1.98 -12.34
C ALA A 103 2.31 2.87 -13.37
N PHE A 104 2.55 4.14 -13.03
CA PHE A 104 3.27 5.08 -13.90
C PHE A 104 4.74 4.67 -14.08
N ARG A 105 5.43 4.22 -13.03
CA ARG A 105 6.84 3.80 -13.14
C ARG A 105 7.02 2.55 -14.00
N THR A 106 6.09 1.60 -13.96
CA THR A 106 6.15 0.39 -14.79
C THR A 106 5.96 0.71 -16.28
N HIS A 107 5.07 1.65 -16.62
CA HIS A 107 4.77 1.99 -18.01
C HIS A 107 5.77 2.99 -18.62
N PHE A 108 6.25 3.96 -17.85
CA PHE A 108 7.17 4.99 -18.34
C PHE A 108 8.65 4.69 -18.06
N GLY A 109 8.97 3.68 -17.25
CA GLY A 109 10.35 3.20 -17.08
C GLY A 109 10.92 2.50 -18.31
N ASN A 110 10.07 1.86 -19.13
CA ASN A 110 10.52 1.14 -20.33
C ASN A 110 10.79 2.03 -21.55
N SER A 111 10.49 3.33 -21.50
CA SER A 111 10.77 4.25 -22.62
C SER A 111 12.23 4.75 -22.68
N VAL A 112 13.05 4.45 -21.66
CA VAL A 112 14.49 4.77 -21.67
C VAL A 112 15.32 3.74 -22.46
N THR A 113 14.72 2.63 -22.92
CA THR A 113 15.32 1.74 -23.94
C THR A 113 15.20 2.32 -25.36
N MET A 114 14.98 3.64 -25.51
CA MET A 114 15.12 4.38 -26.77
C MET A 114 16.37 5.29 -26.76
N LYS A 115 17.25 5.20 -25.74
CA LYS A 115 18.58 5.83 -25.80
C LYS A 115 19.66 4.94 -26.41
N GLU A 116 19.46 3.61 -26.41
CA GLU A 116 20.41 2.67 -27.05
C GLU A 116 20.06 2.36 -28.51
N ALA A 117 18.85 2.66 -28.98
CA ALA A 117 18.45 2.41 -30.37
C ALA A 117 18.88 3.54 -31.34
N TRP A 118 19.23 4.73 -30.83
CA TRP A 118 19.43 5.93 -31.67
C TRP A 118 20.58 6.84 -31.19
N GLY A 119 21.64 6.25 -30.62
CA GLY A 119 22.71 7.02 -29.97
C GLY A 119 24.06 6.33 -29.91
N ARG A 120 24.49 5.75 -31.04
CA ARG A 120 25.74 4.98 -31.30
C ARG A 120 25.63 3.47 -31.10
#